data_AF-A0A3E3DWG6-F1
#
_entry.id   AF-A0A3E3DWG6-F1
#
_cell.length_a   1.000
_cell.length_b   1.000
_cell.length_c   1.000
_cell.angle_alpha   90.00
_cell.angle_beta   90.00
_cell.angle_gamma   90.00
#
_symmetry.space_group_name_H-M   'P 1'
#
loop_
_entity.id
_entity.type
_entity.pdbx_description
1 polymer ?
#
loop_
_entity_poly.entity_id
_entity_poly.type
_entity_poly.pdbx_seq_one_letter_code
_entity_poly.pdbx_strand_id
1 'polypeptide(L)'
;MEDQFNKEIQEAIQAANHALACLSQADAYLQSAKNWGLFDMLGGGALTTFFKHSKMDDARYEMERAKRALQSFRKELADVDQRLHLSLEIGDFLTFADYFFDGLIADWLVQSKIQDAKAQVENAIIQVRQIREDLLRYR
;
A
#
# COMPACT_ATOMS: atom_id res chain seq x y z
N MET A 1 18.39 -0.19 27.28
CA MET A 1 17.66 -1.29 26.60
C MET A 1 16.24 -0.82 26.27
N GLU A 2 15.52 -0.22 27.24
CA GLU A 2 14.23 0.47 27.01
C GLU A 2 14.26 1.56 25.92
N ASP A 3 15.29 2.40 25.87
CA ASP A 3 15.35 3.52 24.89
C ASP A 3 15.39 3.05 23.43
N GLN A 4 16.11 1.96 23.16
CA GLN A 4 16.21 1.40 21.81
C GLN A 4 14.90 0.73 21.38
N PHE A 5 14.17 0.16 22.33
CA PHE A 5 12.88 -0.47 22.08
C PHE A 5 11.79 0.56 21.78
N ASN A 6 11.68 1.61 22.59
CA ASN A 6 10.76 2.71 22.34
C ASN A 6 11.03 3.36 21.00
N LYS A 7 12.30 3.47 20.61
CA LYS A 7 12.70 3.97 19.30
C LYS A 7 12.15 3.11 18.16
N GLU A 8 12.25 1.79 18.23
CA GLU A 8 11.76 0.89 17.17
C GLU A 8 10.24 0.90 17.03
N ILE A 9 9.50 0.96 18.15
CA ILE A 9 8.06 1.19 18.09
C ILE A 9 7.74 2.52 17.40
N GLN A 10 8.48 3.58 17.72
CA GLN A 10 8.29 4.87 17.04
C GLN A 10 8.62 4.81 15.55
N GLU A 11 9.69 4.11 15.16
CA GLU A 11 10.08 3.91 13.76
C GLU A 11 9.01 3.12 13.00
N ALA A 12 8.47 2.05 13.59
CA ALA A 12 7.38 1.27 13.01
C ALA A 12 6.09 2.10 12.88
N ILE A 13 5.72 2.91 13.87
CA ILE A 13 4.55 3.82 13.79
C ILE A 13 4.74 4.88 12.70
N GLN A 14 5.95 5.46 12.59
CA GLN A 14 6.26 6.44 11.54
C GLN A 14 6.17 5.80 10.16
N ALA A 15 6.73 4.60 9.98
CA ALA A 15 6.65 3.85 8.75
C ALA A 15 5.19 3.47 8.41
N ALA A 16 4.37 3.08 9.39
CA ALA A 16 2.95 2.81 9.21
C ALA A 16 2.18 4.06 8.74
N ASN A 17 2.43 5.22 9.35
CA ASN A 17 1.81 6.48 8.94
C ASN A 17 2.20 6.88 7.52
N HIS A 18 3.47 6.69 7.15
CA HIS A 18 3.95 6.93 5.80
C HIS A 18 3.30 5.98 4.79
N ALA A 19 3.22 4.69 5.10
CA ALA A 19 2.54 3.69 4.29
C ALA A 19 1.06 4.03 4.07
N LEU A 20 0.33 4.41 5.13
CA LEU A 20 -1.08 4.83 5.04
C LEU A 20 -1.25 6.06 4.14
N ALA A 21 -0.35 7.05 4.22
CA ALA A 21 -0.42 8.23 3.37
C ALA A 21 -0.23 7.86 1.88
N CYS A 22 0.78 7.05 1.56
CA CYS A 22 1.02 6.61 0.19
C CYS A 22 -0.08 5.69 -0.36
N LEU A 23 -0.58 4.75 0.45
CA LEU A 23 -1.69 3.87 0.07
C LEU A 23 -2.97 4.67 -0.18
N SER A 24 -3.29 5.66 0.67
CA SER A 24 -4.46 6.52 0.47
C SER A 24 -4.36 7.34 -0.81
N GLN A 25 -3.15 7.79 -1.16
CA GLN A 25 -2.90 8.49 -2.41
C GLN A 25 -3.08 7.55 -3.61
N ALA A 26 -2.53 6.33 -3.55
CA ALA A 26 -2.70 5.32 -4.58
C ALA A 26 -4.18 4.94 -4.78
N ASP A 27 -4.95 4.75 -3.71
CA ASP A 27 -6.40 4.47 -3.78
C ASP A 27 -7.16 5.58 -4.52
N ALA A 28 -6.90 6.84 -4.16
CA ALA A 28 -7.52 7.99 -4.82
C ALA A 28 -7.22 8.04 -6.33
N TYR A 29 -5.98 7.73 -6.72
CA TYR A 29 -5.60 7.67 -8.14
C TYR A 29 -6.26 6.49 -8.86
N LEU A 30 -6.27 5.29 -8.28
CA LEU A 30 -6.93 4.11 -8.85
C LEU A 30 -8.44 4.32 -9.02
N GLN A 31 -9.09 4.98 -8.06
CA GLN A 31 -10.49 5.37 -8.13
C GLN A 31 -10.74 6.34 -9.30
N SER A 32 -9.85 7.32 -9.50
CA SER A 32 -9.93 8.23 -10.64
C SER A 32 -9.73 7.52 -11.98
N ALA A 33 -8.78 6.58 -12.06
CA ALA A 33 -8.46 5.82 -13.26
C ALA A 33 -9.63 4.91 -13.70
N LYS A 34 -10.35 4.30 -12.74
CA LYS A 34 -11.57 3.51 -13.01
C LYS A 34 -12.66 4.35 -13.69
N ASN A 35 -12.86 5.58 -13.25
CA ASN A 35 -13.89 6.47 -13.80
C ASN A 35 -13.59 6.92 -15.24
N TRP A 36 -12.31 7.04 -15.62
CA TRP A 36 -11.91 7.32 -17.00
C TRP A 36 -12.05 6.11 -17.93
N GLY A 37 -11.86 4.88 -17.42
CA GLY A 37 -12.06 3.64 -18.18
C GLY A 37 -13.52 3.44 -18.64
N LEU A 38 -14.50 3.92 -17.86
CA LEU A 38 -15.91 3.93 -18.26
C LEU A 38 -16.24 5.05 -19.27
N PHE A 39 -15.54 6.18 -19.19
CA PHE A 39 -15.80 7.34 -20.07
C PHE A 39 -15.43 7.06 -21.53
N ASP A 40 -14.45 6.17 -21.76
CA ASP A 40 -13.96 5.77 -23.10
C ASP A 40 -14.96 4.88 -23.88
N MET A 41 -16.00 4.34 -23.22
CA MET A 41 -17.02 3.50 -23.87
C MET A 41 -18.25 4.29 -24.38
N LEU A 42 -18.37 5.60 -24.09
CA LEU A 42 -19.57 6.39 -24.43
C LEU A 42 -19.38 7.47 -25.50
N GLY A 43 -18.19 7.66 -26.06
CA GLY A 43 -17.96 8.72 -27.05
C GLY A 43 -16.77 8.47 -27.96
N GLY A 44 -17.02 7.78 -29.09
CA GLY A 44 -16.01 7.53 -30.11
C GLY A 44 -15.35 8.81 -30.64
N GLY A 45 -14.02 8.84 -30.63
CA GLY A 45 -13.24 9.89 -31.27
C GLY A 45 -11.77 9.77 -30.90
N ALA A 46 -10.88 9.78 -31.89
CA ALA A 46 -9.44 9.50 -31.83
C ALA A 46 -8.56 10.46 -30.99
N LEU A 47 -9.14 11.16 -29.99
CA LEU A 47 -8.45 12.07 -29.09
C LEU A 47 -8.11 11.46 -27.72
N THR A 48 -8.63 10.27 -27.38
CA THR A 48 -8.47 9.68 -26.04
C THR A 48 -7.14 8.98 -25.80
N THR A 49 -6.34 8.67 -26.82
CA THR A 49 -5.10 7.88 -26.67
C THR A 49 -3.97 8.63 -25.96
N PHE A 50 -3.84 9.95 -26.13
CA PHE A 50 -2.68 10.71 -25.61
C PHE A 50 -2.83 11.12 -24.13
N PHE A 51 -4.06 11.43 -23.69
CA PHE A 51 -4.34 11.76 -22.29
C PHE A 51 -4.40 10.54 -21.37
N LYS A 52 -4.63 9.34 -21.93
CA LYS A 52 -4.77 8.08 -21.19
C LYS A 52 -3.45 7.54 -20.65
N HIS A 53 -2.30 7.86 -21.28
CA HIS A 53 -0.99 7.40 -20.83
C HIS A 53 -0.54 8.10 -19.53
N SER A 54 -0.66 9.43 -19.46
CA SER A 54 -0.19 10.21 -18.30
C SER A 54 -0.87 9.80 -16.99
N LYS A 55 -2.16 9.45 -17.01
CA LYS A 55 -2.88 9.05 -15.78
C LYS A 55 -2.56 7.63 -15.32
N MET A 56 -2.28 6.73 -16.26
CA MET A 56 -1.82 5.37 -15.92
C MET A 56 -0.39 5.42 -15.36
N ASP A 57 0.47 6.28 -15.92
CA ASP A 57 1.82 6.50 -15.42
C ASP A 57 1.79 7.17 -14.03
N ASP A 58 0.89 8.13 -13.78
CA ASP A 58 0.65 8.71 -12.45
C ASP A 58 0.22 7.61 -11.45
N ALA A 59 -0.74 6.77 -11.81
CA ALA A 59 -1.19 5.67 -10.95
C ALA A 59 -0.04 4.68 -10.69
N ARG A 60 0.78 4.38 -11.70
CA ARG A 60 1.97 3.52 -11.58
C ARG A 60 2.97 4.09 -10.59
N TYR A 61 3.23 5.39 -10.69
CA TYR A 61 4.11 6.10 -9.80
C TYR A 61 3.63 6.03 -8.34
N GLU A 62 2.35 6.30 -8.08
CA GLU A 62 1.80 6.27 -6.72
C GLU A 62 1.73 4.86 -6.13
N MET A 63 1.45 3.85 -6.96
CA MET A 63 1.51 2.45 -6.55
C MET A 63 2.93 2.01 -6.19
N GLU A 64 3.95 2.44 -6.95
CA GLU A 64 5.35 2.18 -6.59
C GLU A 64 5.77 2.90 -5.30
N ARG A 65 5.25 4.11 -5.05
CA ARG A 65 5.45 4.80 -3.78
C ARG A 65 4.81 4.04 -2.62
N ALA A 66 3.57 3.59 -2.78
CA ALA A 66 2.86 2.78 -1.80
C ALA A 66 3.59 1.46 -1.51
N LYS A 67 4.09 0.79 -2.56
CA LYS A 67 4.93 -0.41 -2.45
C LYS A 67 6.13 -0.17 -1.54
N ARG A 68 6.94 0.85 -1.83
CA ARG A 68 8.16 1.15 -1.07
C ARG A 68 7.85 1.52 0.37
N ALA A 69 6.81 2.33 0.60
CA ALA A 69 6.40 2.72 1.94
C ALA A 69 5.95 1.50 2.77
N LEU A 70 5.17 0.61 2.18
CA LEU A 70 4.72 -0.62 2.83
C LEU A 70 5.89 -1.60 3.06
N GLN A 71 6.87 -1.68 2.16
CA GLN A 71 8.08 -2.48 2.35
C GLN A 71 8.92 -1.97 3.52
N SER A 72 9.06 -0.65 3.63
CA SER A 72 9.72 -0.02 4.78
C SER A 72 8.98 -0.37 6.07
N PHE A 73 7.66 -0.24 6.08
CA PHE A 73 6.86 -0.61 7.25
C PHE A 73 7.00 -2.07 7.64
N ARG A 74 6.94 -3.00 6.67
CA ARG A 74 7.17 -4.43 6.90
C ARG A 74 8.51 -4.68 7.59
N LYS A 75 9.57 -4.01 7.13
CA LYS A 75 10.92 -4.14 7.70
C LYS A 75 10.95 -3.67 9.16
N GLU A 76 10.50 -2.46 9.43
CA GLU A 76 10.47 -1.92 10.81
C GLU A 76 9.59 -2.79 11.73
N LEU A 77 8.45 -3.28 11.22
CA LEU A 77 7.55 -4.14 11.97
C LEU A 77 8.18 -5.50 12.31
N ALA A 78 8.94 -6.09 11.39
CA ALA A 78 9.64 -7.35 11.64
C ALA A 78 10.70 -7.21 12.74
N ASP A 79 11.39 -6.06 12.80
CA ASP A 79 12.36 -5.77 13.86
C ASP A 79 11.68 -5.66 15.24
N VAL A 80 10.46 -5.10 15.30
CA VAL A 80 9.65 -5.05 16.52
C VAL A 80 9.12 -6.45 16.90
N ASP A 81 8.60 -7.22 15.95
CA ASP A 81 8.07 -8.57 16.18
C ASP A 81 9.11 -9.53 16.76
N GLN A 82 10.35 -9.49 16.23
CA GLN A 82 11.44 -10.33 16.72
C GLN A 82 11.74 -10.11 18.21
N ARG A 83 11.47 -8.90 18.73
CA ARG A 83 11.76 -8.53 20.13
C ARG A 83 10.61 -8.79 21.08
N LEU A 84 9.39 -8.63 20.59
CA LEU A 84 8.18 -8.73 21.40
C LEU A 84 7.47 -10.08 21.27
N HIS A 85 7.84 -10.92 20.28
CA HIS A 85 7.08 -12.09 19.86
C HIS A 85 5.59 -11.71 19.75
N LEU A 86 5.30 -10.76 18.87
CA LEU A 86 3.97 -10.14 18.84
C LEU A 86 2.90 -11.13 18.38
N SER A 87 1.65 -10.69 18.51
CA SER A 87 0.46 -11.45 18.20
C SER A 87 0.47 -12.03 16.78
N LEU A 88 -0.34 -13.08 16.61
CA LEU A 88 -0.60 -13.74 15.34
C LEU A 88 -0.96 -12.76 14.20
N GLU A 89 -1.59 -11.62 14.52
CA GLU A 89 -1.96 -10.57 13.55
C GLU A 89 -0.75 -9.94 12.85
N ILE A 90 0.40 -9.81 13.52
CA ILE A 90 1.61 -9.25 12.89
C ILE A 90 2.26 -10.27 11.96
N GLY A 91 2.30 -11.54 12.35
CA GLY A 91 2.75 -12.62 11.47
C GLY A 91 1.89 -12.75 10.20
N ASP A 92 0.56 -12.62 10.35
CA ASP A 92 -0.38 -12.63 9.22
C ASP A 92 -0.12 -11.45 8.27
N PHE A 93 0.14 -10.26 8.81
CA PHE A 93 0.48 -9.09 7.98
C PHE A 93 1.81 -9.22 7.27
N LEU A 94 2.86 -9.72 7.93
CA LEU A 94 4.17 -9.92 7.28
C LEU A 94 4.02 -10.87 6.08
N THR A 95 3.25 -11.95 6.26
CA THR A 95 2.90 -12.90 5.19
C THR A 95 2.09 -12.24 4.08
N PHE A 96 1.08 -11.44 4.42
CA PHE A 96 0.28 -10.68 3.46
C PHE A 96 1.15 -9.70 2.65
N ALA A 97 2.04 -8.96 3.31
CA ALA A 97 2.88 -7.95 2.68
C ALA A 97 3.81 -8.60 1.65
N ASP A 98 4.41 -9.75 1.97
CA ASP A 98 5.24 -10.50 1.02
C ASP A 98 4.44 -10.94 -0.22
N TYR A 99 3.26 -11.54 -0.01
CA TYR A 99 2.37 -11.91 -1.13
C TYR A 99 1.93 -10.71 -1.98
N PHE A 100 1.59 -9.59 -1.32
CA PHE A 100 1.17 -8.35 -1.96
C PHE A 100 2.28 -7.78 -2.86
N PHE A 101 3.55 -7.80 -2.41
CA PHE A 101 4.66 -7.29 -3.20
C PHE A 101 5.10 -8.19 -4.34
N ASP A 102 5.13 -9.50 -4.11
CA ASP A 102 5.74 -10.46 -5.05
C ASP A 102 4.80 -10.84 -6.19
N GLY A 103 3.52 -11.03 -5.91
CA GLY A 103 2.53 -11.37 -6.93
C GLY A 103 1.75 -10.15 -7.39
N LEU A 104 1.13 -9.46 -6.44
CA LEU A 104 -0.02 -8.65 -6.78
C LEU A 104 0.31 -7.31 -7.45
N ILE A 105 1.24 -6.56 -6.87
CA ILE A 105 1.66 -5.29 -7.49
C ILE A 105 2.33 -5.58 -8.83
N ALA A 106 3.14 -6.62 -8.92
CA ALA A 106 3.79 -7.03 -10.16
C ALA A 106 2.76 -7.35 -11.26
N ASP A 107 1.73 -8.13 -10.94
CA ASP A 107 0.66 -8.47 -11.88
C ASP A 107 -0.14 -7.25 -12.34
N TRP A 108 -0.41 -6.30 -11.44
CA TRP A 108 -1.08 -5.06 -11.81
C TRP A 108 -0.26 -4.22 -12.77
N LEU A 109 1.04 -4.06 -12.51
CA LEU A 109 1.97 -3.29 -13.36
C LEU A 109 2.01 -3.84 -14.78
N VAL A 110 1.87 -5.16 -14.93
CA VAL A 110 1.95 -5.87 -16.21
C VAL A 110 0.59 -5.90 -16.93
N GLN A 111 -0.52 -6.12 -16.23
CA GLN A 111 -1.82 -6.43 -16.85
C GLN A 111 -2.89 -5.33 -16.73
N SER A 112 -2.60 -4.17 -16.11
CA SER A 112 -3.57 -3.07 -15.92
C SER A 112 -4.87 -3.48 -15.20
N LYS A 113 -4.77 -4.43 -14.26
CA LYS A 113 -5.91 -4.92 -13.44
C LYS A 113 -6.30 -3.93 -12.33
N ILE A 114 -6.76 -2.73 -12.71
CA ILE A 114 -7.01 -1.61 -11.79
C ILE A 114 -7.95 -1.98 -10.64
N GLN A 115 -8.98 -2.80 -10.89
CA GLN A 115 -9.95 -3.18 -9.87
C GLN A 115 -9.35 -4.09 -8.79
N ASP A 116 -8.49 -5.03 -9.17
CA ASP A 116 -7.80 -5.92 -8.23
C ASP A 116 -6.79 -5.13 -7.39
N ALA A 117 -6.03 -4.22 -8.03
CA ALA A 117 -5.11 -3.35 -7.34
C ALA A 117 -5.81 -2.45 -6.31
N LYS A 118 -6.97 -1.89 -6.67
CA LYS A 118 -7.75 -1.06 -5.75
C LYS A 118 -8.17 -1.84 -4.51
N ALA A 119 -8.80 -3.00 -4.71
CA ALA A 119 -9.26 -3.84 -3.59
C ALA A 119 -8.13 -4.18 -2.62
N GLN A 120 -6.92 -4.35 -3.15
CA GLN A 120 -5.76 -4.73 -2.35
C GLN A 120 -5.07 -3.55 -1.67
N VAL A 121 -5.09 -2.37 -2.29
CA VAL A 121 -4.71 -1.12 -1.62
C VAL A 121 -5.65 -0.85 -0.44
N GLU A 122 -6.96 -1.03 -0.61
CA GLU A 122 -7.93 -0.89 0.47
C GLU A 122 -7.67 -1.89 1.61
N ASN A 123 -7.39 -3.16 1.27
CA ASN A 123 -7.02 -4.17 2.26
C ASN A 123 -5.74 -3.80 3.01
N ALA A 124 -4.70 -3.35 2.30
CA ALA A 124 -3.45 -2.89 2.91
C ALA A 124 -3.69 -1.70 3.86
N ILE A 125 -4.57 -0.75 3.50
CA ILE A 125 -4.94 0.38 4.38
C ILE A 125 -5.55 -0.13 5.69
N ILE A 126 -6.45 -1.12 5.61
CA ILE A 126 -7.11 -1.69 6.79
C ILE A 126 -6.08 -2.36 7.70
N GLN A 127 -5.24 -3.25 7.15
CA GLN A 127 -4.25 -3.98 7.94
C GLN A 127 -3.19 -3.06 8.56
N VAL A 128 -2.63 -2.12 7.80
CA VAL A 128 -1.64 -1.17 8.34
C VAL A 128 -2.25 -0.31 9.45
N ARG A 129 -3.53 0.06 9.32
CA ARG A 129 -4.23 0.83 10.36
C ARG A 129 -4.38 0.03 11.64
N GLN A 130 -4.79 -1.23 11.55
CA GLN A 130 -4.96 -2.13 12.70
C GLN A 130 -3.63 -2.29 13.44
N ILE A 131 -2.56 -2.65 12.74
CA ILE A 131 -1.24 -2.86 13.36
C ILE A 131 -0.71 -1.57 13.98
N ARG A 132 -0.89 -0.43 13.31
CA ARG A 132 -0.50 0.86 13.88
C ARG A 132 -1.24 1.15 15.19
N GLU A 133 -2.53 0.84 15.24
CA GLU A 133 -3.33 0.98 16.47
C GLU A 133 -2.82 0.08 17.59
N ASP A 134 -2.37 -1.13 17.27
CA ASP A 134 -1.74 -2.02 18.25
C ASP A 134 -0.37 -1.51 18.70
N LEU A 135 0.48 -1.07 17.79
CA LEU A 135 1.78 -0.44 18.13
C LEU A 135 1.62 0.76 19.06
N LEU A 136 0.55 1.54 18.88
CA LEU A 136 0.23 2.68 19.77
C LEU A 136 -0.16 2.25 21.18
N ARG A 137 -0.61 1.01 21.40
CA ARG A 137 -0.90 0.47 22.73
C ARG A 137 0.35 0.02 23.48
N TYR A 138 1.44 -0.25 22.76
CA TYR A 138 2.74 -0.64 23.33
C TYR A 138 3.67 0.55 23.61
N ARG A 139 3.26 1.77 23.25
CA ARG A 139 3.98 3.01 23.54
C ARG A 139 3.68 3.52 24.94
#